data_AF-A0A434MC12-F1
#
_entry.id   AF-A0A434MC12-F1
#
_cell.length_a   1.000
_cell.length_b   1.000
_cell.length_c   1.000
_cell.angle_alpha   90.00
_cell.angle_beta   90.00
_cell.angle_gamma   90.00
#
_symmetry.space_group_name_H-M   'P 1'
#
loop_
_entity.id
_entity.type
_entity.pdbx_description
1 polymer ?
#
loop_
_entity_poly.entity_id
_entity_poly.type
_entity_poly.pdbx_seq_one_letter_code
_entity_poly.pdbx_strand_id
1 'polypeptide(L)'
;NMEGVRMEPIGGLIKRRREAMGLSQQALADQIDVSKSYLSRIESGERSLTDDQAKLLGQMLGAPSELLLLESGRLPADVQGAIAADAAGVTTALRGRTEQSAVSYPTSPVRALSARSEVRIVDPDADVAIPARIEVSKASTTYRAHSYHTKVPPSAIKPFIEAFTERGDLVSDPFCGSGMTGVAALECERDALLSDLSPAAVHIARNYTAPCDPKAFRAAFERLKSAVEPTMRWLYNPVGIKGASVEYTVWSDVFACDACASEITYWDALHHSGGIELVCPTCTAVLNKANLKWVGERPVRTHVSEKGRRMTHHAPTAAEVALIDEVNQTAIPYWVPMMKFGSDREMWRSAHAAMGIADVAGFYTRRNLHALAALRHAIVGAAEGRVREALLFAFTACANRASKRYQWNAKRPTNVMTGTLYVSSLRYEWNVWSLFRRKAADVLRYFESRPPTTRTAEVFQ
;
A
#
# COMPACT_ATOMS: atom_id res chain seq x y z
N ASN A 1 12.62 -8.13 -24.98
CA ASN A 1 12.02 -9.47 -25.17
C ASN A 1 12.49 -10.44 -24.10
N MET A 2 11.91 -10.35 -22.90
CA MET A 2 11.81 -11.45 -21.95
C MET A 2 10.39 -11.40 -21.38
N GLU A 3 9.42 -11.49 -22.28
CA GLU A 3 8.04 -11.73 -21.89
C GLU A 3 7.93 -13.15 -21.36
N GLY A 4 7.51 -13.24 -20.09
CA GLY A 4 6.90 -14.38 -19.43
C GLY A 4 7.23 -15.76 -19.97
N VAL A 5 8.28 -16.38 -19.43
CA VAL A 5 8.26 -17.84 -19.24
C VAL A 5 7.11 -18.12 -18.29
N ARG A 6 5.90 -18.38 -18.83
CA ARG A 6 4.85 -19.06 -18.06
C ARG A 6 5.41 -20.44 -17.75
N MET A 7 5.96 -20.61 -16.56
CA MET A 7 6.27 -21.93 -16.05
C MET A 7 4.97 -22.72 -16.03
N GLU A 8 4.88 -23.76 -16.85
CA GLU A 8 3.79 -24.73 -16.73
C GLU A 8 3.73 -25.26 -15.29
N PRO A 9 2.55 -25.61 -14.77
CA PRO A 9 2.47 -26.25 -13.47
C PRO A 9 3.38 -27.47 -13.43
N ILE A 10 4.27 -27.53 -12.43
CA ILE A 10 5.16 -28.67 -12.20
C ILE A 10 4.35 -29.98 -12.02
N GLY A 11 3.09 -29.86 -11.60
CA GLY A 11 2.18 -30.98 -11.36
C GLY A 11 1.95 -31.90 -12.55
N GLY A 12 2.02 -33.21 -12.31
CA GLY A 12 1.72 -34.28 -13.24
C GLY A 12 2.88 -34.68 -14.16
N LEU A 13 4.10 -34.19 -13.96
CA LEU A 13 5.27 -34.56 -14.74
C LEU A 13 5.61 -36.06 -14.58
N ILE A 14 5.56 -36.62 -13.36
CA ILE A 14 5.75 -38.07 -13.14
C ILE A 14 4.74 -38.88 -13.96
N LYS A 15 3.45 -38.52 -13.84
CA LYS A 15 2.35 -39.20 -14.55
C LYS A 15 2.50 -39.09 -16.07
N ARG A 16 2.75 -37.88 -16.60
CA ARG A 16 2.92 -37.62 -18.04
C ARG A 16 4.08 -38.40 -18.62
N ARG A 17 5.24 -38.41 -17.95
CA ARG A 17 6.43 -39.13 -18.40
C ARG A 17 6.22 -40.64 -18.36
N ARG A 18 5.62 -41.15 -17.29
CA ARG A 18 5.23 -42.56 -17.17
C ARG A 18 4.32 -42.98 -18.33
N GLU A 19 3.27 -42.22 -18.61
CA GLU A 19 2.31 -42.50 -19.69
C GLU A 19 2.95 -42.41 -21.07
N ALA A 20 3.81 -41.41 -21.32
CA ALA A 20 4.56 -41.27 -22.56
C ALA A 20 5.51 -42.45 -22.82
N MET A 21 6.02 -43.08 -21.76
CA MET A 21 6.85 -44.28 -21.83
C MET A 21 6.06 -45.60 -21.86
N GLY A 22 4.71 -45.54 -21.87
CA GLY A 22 3.85 -46.72 -21.87
C GLY A 22 3.89 -47.53 -20.56
N LEU A 23 4.37 -46.95 -19.46
CA LEU A 23 4.52 -47.63 -18.17
C LEU A 23 3.20 -47.61 -17.38
N SER A 24 2.83 -48.74 -16.80
CA SER A 24 1.73 -48.79 -15.83
C SER A 24 2.18 -48.21 -14.48
N GLN A 25 1.25 -47.72 -13.66
CA GLN A 25 1.58 -47.30 -12.30
C GLN A 25 2.21 -48.44 -11.47
N GLN A 26 1.74 -49.68 -11.65
CA GLN A 26 2.34 -50.83 -10.95
C GLN A 26 3.80 -51.03 -11.39
N ALA A 27 4.07 -50.99 -12.70
CA ALA A 27 5.41 -51.19 -13.24
C ALA A 27 6.41 -50.12 -12.77
N LEU A 28 5.97 -48.87 -12.64
CA LEU A 28 6.82 -47.80 -12.09
C LEU A 28 6.99 -47.94 -10.56
N ALA A 29 5.94 -48.37 -9.85
CA ALA A 29 5.97 -48.54 -8.39
C ALA A 29 6.92 -49.67 -7.96
N ASP A 30 6.89 -50.80 -8.68
CA ASP A 30 7.77 -51.95 -8.43
C ASP A 30 9.25 -51.57 -8.57
N GLN A 31 9.58 -50.68 -9.52
CA GLN A 31 10.96 -50.26 -9.76
C GLN A 31 11.52 -49.32 -8.69
N ILE A 32 10.66 -48.65 -7.92
CA ILE A 32 11.09 -47.80 -6.80
C ILE A 32 10.76 -48.40 -5.43
N ASP A 33 10.44 -49.70 -5.40
CA ASP A 33 10.09 -50.48 -4.21
C ASP A 33 8.98 -49.83 -3.37
N VAL A 34 7.91 -49.39 -4.03
CA VAL A 34 6.71 -48.86 -3.36
C VAL A 34 5.45 -49.53 -3.87
N SER A 35 4.36 -49.44 -3.11
CA SER A 35 3.06 -49.92 -3.59
C SER A 35 2.47 -49.02 -4.67
N LYS A 36 1.65 -49.57 -5.57
CA LYS A 36 0.90 -48.77 -6.55
C LYS A 36 0.09 -47.64 -5.91
N SER A 37 -0.50 -47.90 -4.74
CA SER A 37 -1.21 -46.87 -3.97
C SER A 37 -0.28 -45.75 -3.49
N TYR A 38 0.95 -46.08 -3.11
CA TYR A 38 1.97 -45.09 -2.76
C TYR A 38 2.33 -44.23 -3.97
N LEU A 39 2.62 -44.86 -5.12
CA LEU A 39 2.93 -44.12 -6.36
C LEU A 39 1.77 -43.24 -6.81
N SER A 40 0.52 -43.73 -6.72
CA SER A 40 -0.66 -42.92 -7.05
C SER A 40 -0.76 -41.66 -6.17
N ARG A 41 -0.35 -41.74 -4.90
CA ARG A 41 -0.33 -40.59 -3.98
C ARG A 41 0.84 -39.64 -4.23
N ILE A 42 1.95 -40.14 -4.78
CA ILE A 42 3.01 -39.28 -5.33
C ILE A 42 2.47 -38.52 -6.54
N GLU A 43 1.85 -39.23 -7.51
CA GLU A 43 1.32 -38.62 -8.74
C GLU A 43 0.18 -37.62 -8.48
N SER A 44 -0.58 -37.78 -7.39
CA SER A 44 -1.62 -36.82 -6.97
C SER A 44 -1.09 -35.68 -6.09
N GLY A 45 0.19 -35.69 -5.72
CA GLY A 45 0.81 -34.69 -4.83
C GLY A 45 0.45 -34.83 -3.35
N GLU A 46 -0.23 -35.92 -2.95
CA GLU A 46 -0.57 -36.21 -1.55
C GLU A 46 0.60 -36.75 -0.74
N ARG A 47 1.68 -37.19 -1.40
CA ARG A 47 2.87 -37.75 -0.75
C ARG A 47 4.15 -37.30 -1.44
N SER A 48 5.14 -36.92 -0.64
CA SER A 48 6.44 -36.48 -1.11
C SER A 48 7.41 -37.63 -1.38
N LEU A 49 8.29 -37.42 -2.35
CA LEU A 49 9.41 -38.31 -2.66
C LEU A 49 10.55 -38.16 -1.63
N THR A 50 11.30 -39.24 -1.43
CA THR A 50 12.64 -39.13 -0.85
C THR A 50 13.65 -38.67 -1.91
N ASP A 51 14.81 -38.15 -1.48
CA ASP A 51 15.85 -37.73 -2.42
C ASP A 51 16.35 -38.91 -3.29
N ASP A 52 16.41 -40.11 -2.70
CA ASP A 52 16.80 -41.32 -3.41
C ASP A 52 15.72 -41.79 -4.39
N GLN A 53 14.44 -41.74 -4.00
CA GLN A 53 13.33 -42.03 -4.91
C GLN A 53 13.30 -41.04 -6.09
N ALA A 54 13.55 -39.75 -5.84
CA ALA A 54 13.59 -38.74 -6.89
C ALA A 54 14.79 -38.92 -7.84
N LYS A 55 15.96 -39.35 -7.34
CA LYS A 55 17.10 -39.71 -8.20
C LYS A 55 16.77 -40.90 -9.09
N LEU A 56 16.20 -41.96 -8.51
CA LEU A 56 15.84 -43.18 -9.22
C LEU A 56 14.78 -42.91 -10.29
N LEU A 57 13.67 -42.24 -9.91
CA LEU A 57 12.66 -41.81 -10.87
C LEU A 57 13.21 -40.85 -11.92
N GLY A 58 14.13 -39.96 -11.55
CA GLY A 58 14.73 -39.01 -12.48
C GLY A 58 15.53 -39.70 -13.59
N GLN A 59 16.33 -40.71 -13.22
CA GLN A 59 17.05 -41.55 -14.18
C GLN A 59 16.09 -42.31 -15.10
N MET A 60 15.00 -42.85 -14.55
CA MET A 60 14.04 -43.65 -15.31
C MET A 60 13.16 -42.81 -16.24
N LEU A 61 12.61 -41.71 -15.75
CA LEU A 61 11.64 -40.87 -16.46
C LEU A 61 12.30 -39.80 -17.34
N GLY A 62 13.63 -39.70 -17.30
CA GLY A 62 14.40 -38.67 -18.02
C GLY A 62 14.07 -37.26 -17.53
N ALA A 63 14.01 -37.07 -16.21
CA ALA A 63 13.68 -35.80 -15.57
C ALA A 63 14.68 -35.46 -14.44
N PRO A 64 15.05 -34.18 -14.26
CA PRO A 64 15.83 -33.74 -13.11
C PRO A 64 15.14 -34.13 -11.79
N SER A 65 15.88 -34.74 -10.86
CA SER A 65 15.36 -35.14 -9.55
C SER A 65 14.77 -33.97 -8.76
N GLU A 66 15.34 -32.76 -8.94
CA GLU A 66 14.82 -31.53 -8.33
C GLU A 66 13.39 -31.21 -8.76
N LEU A 67 13.07 -31.40 -10.05
CA LEU A 67 11.72 -31.15 -10.56
C LEU A 67 10.72 -32.16 -9.98
N LEU A 68 11.14 -33.42 -9.84
CA LEU A 68 10.31 -34.47 -9.24
C LEU A 68 10.08 -34.23 -7.74
N LEU A 69 11.10 -33.78 -7.01
CA LEU A 69 10.97 -33.39 -5.60
C LEU A 69 9.96 -32.26 -5.44
N LEU A 70 10.12 -31.19 -6.23
CA LEU A 70 9.21 -30.04 -6.24
C LEU A 70 7.77 -30.43 -6.58
N GLU A 71 7.58 -31.31 -7.56
CA GLU A 71 6.26 -31.85 -7.93
C GLU A 71 5.58 -32.56 -6.76
N SER A 72 6.34 -33.37 -6.03
CA SER A 72 5.86 -34.13 -4.88
C SER A 72 5.71 -33.29 -3.60
N GLY A 73 5.92 -31.97 -3.68
CA GLY A 73 5.79 -31.05 -2.55
C GLY A 73 7.01 -30.99 -1.61
N ARG A 74 8.16 -31.51 -2.04
CA ARG A 74 9.43 -31.44 -1.28
C ARG A 74 10.36 -30.40 -1.88
N LEU A 75 10.81 -29.46 -1.05
CA LEU A 75 11.78 -28.43 -1.46
C LEU A 75 13.19 -29.03 -1.57
N PRO A 76 14.05 -28.55 -2.49
CA PRO A 76 15.47 -28.87 -2.53
C PRO A 76 16.19 -28.60 -1.19
N ALA A 77 17.25 -29.35 -0.89
CA ALA A 77 17.91 -29.33 0.42
C ALA A 77 18.54 -27.96 0.76
N ASP A 78 19.10 -27.27 -0.23
CA ASP A 78 19.61 -25.91 -0.12
C ASP A 78 18.49 -24.90 0.22
N VAL A 79 17.31 -25.05 -0.38
CA VAL A 79 16.13 -24.21 -0.07
C VAL A 79 15.58 -24.52 1.32
N GLN A 80 15.53 -25.79 1.75
CA GLN A 80 15.16 -26.16 3.12
C GLN A 80 16.12 -25.54 4.13
N GLY A 81 17.43 -25.61 3.86
CA GLY A 81 18.47 -24.97 4.66
C GLY A 81 18.30 -23.45 4.73
N ALA A 82 17.99 -22.81 3.60
CA ALA A 82 17.71 -21.37 3.54
C ALA A 82 16.47 -20.97 4.36
N ILE A 83 15.40 -21.77 4.34
CA ILE A 83 14.20 -21.55 5.16
C ILE A 83 14.52 -21.70 6.64
N ALA A 84 15.32 -22.70 7.03
CA ALA A 84 15.73 -22.88 8.41
C ALA A 84 16.61 -21.73 8.92
N ALA A 85 17.47 -21.18 8.06
CA ALA A 85 18.37 -20.07 8.40
C ALA A 85 17.66 -18.70 8.42
N ASP A 86 16.72 -18.45 7.50
CA ASP A 86 16.02 -17.18 7.36
C ASP A 86 14.57 -17.36 6.87
N ALA A 87 13.74 -17.96 7.72
CA ALA A 87 12.32 -18.17 7.42
C ALA A 87 11.59 -16.86 7.10
N ALA A 88 11.94 -15.77 7.78
CA ALA A 88 11.33 -14.46 7.60
C ALA A 88 11.67 -13.87 6.22
N GLY A 89 12.95 -13.90 5.82
CA GLY A 89 13.40 -13.42 4.51
C GLY A 89 12.82 -14.25 3.36
N VAL A 90 12.80 -15.58 3.48
CA VAL A 90 12.19 -16.44 2.45
C VAL A 90 10.69 -16.17 2.32
N THR A 91 9.98 -16.06 3.44
CA THR A 91 8.54 -15.72 3.45
C THR A 91 8.30 -14.36 2.79
N THR A 92 9.14 -13.38 3.12
CA THR A 92 9.06 -12.03 2.56
C THR A 92 9.33 -12.02 1.06
N ALA A 93 10.29 -12.81 0.57
CA ALA A 93 10.59 -12.93 -0.85
C ALA A 93 9.43 -13.58 -1.65
N LEU A 94 8.80 -14.62 -1.08
CA LEU A 94 7.65 -15.29 -1.70
C LEU A 94 6.43 -14.35 -1.76
N ARG A 95 6.07 -13.72 -0.64
CA ARG A 95 5.03 -12.66 -0.58
C ARG A 95 5.38 -11.49 -1.49
N GLY A 96 6.68 -11.18 -1.55
CA GLY A 96 7.37 -10.36 -2.53
C GLY A 96 6.76 -10.46 -3.92
N ARG A 97 6.83 -11.67 -4.47
CA ARG A 97 6.39 -11.98 -5.84
C ARG A 97 4.87 -12.08 -5.98
N THR A 98 4.19 -12.69 -5.02
CA THR A 98 2.75 -12.96 -5.15
C THR A 98 1.89 -11.71 -4.94
N GLU A 99 2.34 -10.78 -4.09
CA GLU A 99 1.56 -9.61 -3.75
C GLU A 99 1.95 -8.35 -4.55
N GLN A 100 3.08 -8.34 -5.27
CA GLN A 100 3.52 -7.15 -6.01
C GLN A 100 2.48 -6.69 -7.03
N SER A 101 1.76 -7.62 -7.65
CA SER A 101 0.71 -7.37 -8.64
C SER A 101 -0.69 -7.66 -8.11
N ALA A 102 -0.93 -7.45 -6.80
CA ALA A 102 -2.21 -7.75 -6.16
C ALA A 102 -3.45 -7.08 -6.81
N VAL A 103 -3.22 -6.01 -7.57
CA VAL A 103 -4.20 -5.40 -8.47
C VAL A 103 -3.52 -5.06 -9.79
N SER A 104 -4.14 -5.45 -10.89
CA SER A 104 -3.77 -5.03 -12.25
C SER A 104 -4.91 -4.25 -12.86
N TYR A 105 -4.59 -3.19 -13.58
CA TYR A 105 -5.57 -2.40 -14.31
C TYR A 105 -5.48 -2.69 -15.81
N PRO A 106 -6.59 -2.60 -16.55
CA PRO A 106 -6.55 -2.74 -18.00
C PRO A 106 -5.74 -1.61 -18.63
N THR A 107 -5.07 -1.88 -19.75
CA THR A 107 -4.32 -0.90 -20.56
C THR A 107 -5.08 -0.47 -21.81
N SER A 108 -6.32 -0.93 -21.95
CA SER A 108 -7.21 -0.58 -23.05
C SER A 108 -8.67 -0.63 -22.59
N PRO A 109 -9.60 0.05 -23.28
CA PRO A 109 -11.02 -0.13 -23.05
C PRO A 109 -11.40 -1.62 -23.18
N VAL A 110 -12.31 -2.08 -22.31
CA VAL A 110 -12.79 -3.46 -22.32
C VAL A 110 -14.04 -3.56 -23.20
N ARG A 111 -14.86 -2.51 -23.22
CA ARG A 111 -16.03 -2.43 -24.10
C ARG A 111 -15.66 -1.82 -25.45
N ALA A 112 -16.13 -2.45 -26.53
CA ALA A 112 -16.08 -1.85 -27.84
C ALA A 112 -16.95 -0.58 -27.85
N LEU A 113 -16.35 0.54 -28.22
CA LEU A 113 -17.09 1.79 -28.43
C LEU A 113 -18.03 1.61 -29.62
N SER A 114 -19.29 2.02 -29.46
CA SER A 114 -20.22 2.01 -30.59
C SER A 114 -19.73 2.99 -31.64
N ALA A 115 -19.68 2.55 -32.90
CA ALA A 115 -19.45 3.43 -34.03
C ALA A 115 -20.70 4.31 -34.23
N ARG A 116 -20.85 5.38 -33.45
CA ARG A 116 -21.80 6.45 -33.79
C ARG A 116 -21.10 7.42 -34.74
N SER A 117 -21.75 7.65 -35.88
CA SER A 117 -21.18 8.26 -37.08
C SER A 117 -21.50 9.76 -37.24
N GLU A 118 -22.21 10.36 -36.30
CA GLU A 118 -22.55 11.80 -36.37
C GLU A 118 -21.68 12.60 -35.40
N VAL A 119 -20.72 13.34 -35.96
CA VAL A 119 -19.93 14.31 -35.23
C VAL A 119 -20.76 15.58 -35.08
N ARG A 120 -21.32 15.81 -33.90
CA ARG A 120 -21.93 17.09 -33.55
C ARG A 120 -20.83 18.04 -33.06
N ILE A 121 -20.41 18.96 -33.91
CA ILE A 121 -19.56 20.08 -33.51
C ILE A 121 -20.48 21.11 -32.85
N VAL A 122 -20.33 21.32 -31.55
CA VAL A 122 -21.03 22.41 -30.86
C VAL A 122 -20.35 23.71 -31.25
N ASP A 123 -21.12 24.64 -31.82
CA ASP A 123 -20.65 25.99 -32.14
C ASP A 123 -20.19 26.68 -30.85
N PRO A 124 -18.94 27.16 -30.75
CA PRO A 124 -18.46 27.88 -29.58
C PRO A 124 -19.25 29.18 -29.29
N ASP A 125 -19.95 29.73 -30.28
CA ASP A 125 -20.82 30.91 -30.16
C ASP A 125 -22.30 30.54 -29.94
N ALA A 126 -22.65 29.24 -29.93
CA ALA A 126 -23.98 28.82 -29.51
C ALA A 126 -24.21 29.25 -28.05
N ASP A 127 -25.45 29.66 -27.75
CA ASP A 127 -25.87 30.14 -26.43
C ASP A 127 -25.95 28.95 -25.43
N VAL A 128 -24.80 28.38 -25.10
CA VAL A 128 -24.64 27.27 -24.19
C VAL A 128 -24.55 27.83 -22.78
N ALA A 129 -25.59 27.60 -21.98
CA ALA A 129 -25.74 28.16 -20.64
C ALA A 129 -24.73 27.56 -19.63
N ILE A 130 -23.48 28.03 -19.66
CA ILE A 130 -22.47 27.76 -18.63
C ILE A 130 -22.46 28.92 -17.65
N PRO A 131 -22.53 28.67 -16.32
CA PRO A 131 -22.43 29.74 -15.34
C PRO A 131 -21.11 30.50 -15.46
N ALA A 132 -21.16 31.84 -15.51
CA ALA A 132 -19.97 32.70 -15.57
C ALA A 132 -19.04 32.52 -14.37
N ARG A 133 -19.56 32.05 -13.22
CA ARG A 133 -18.81 31.73 -12.02
C ARG A 133 -19.39 30.48 -11.35
N ILE A 134 -18.52 29.53 -11.02
CA ILE A 134 -18.89 28.30 -10.33
C ILE A 134 -18.22 28.28 -8.95
N GLU A 135 -19.02 28.26 -7.89
CA GLU A 135 -18.54 28.15 -6.51
C GLU A 135 -18.88 26.79 -5.93
N VAL A 136 -17.87 26.07 -5.43
CA VAL A 136 -18.05 24.72 -4.90
C VAL A 136 -17.26 24.50 -3.62
N SER A 137 -17.80 23.66 -2.74
CA SER A 137 -17.15 23.25 -1.50
C SER A 137 -16.30 21.99 -1.69
N LYS A 138 -15.12 21.97 -1.04
CA LYS A 138 -14.24 20.79 -0.94
C LYS A 138 -14.59 19.89 0.26
N ALA A 139 -15.73 20.12 0.92
CA ALA A 139 -16.13 19.39 2.12
C ALA A 139 -16.92 18.10 1.86
N SER A 140 -17.29 17.81 0.60
CA SER A 140 -18.14 16.65 0.28
C SER A 140 -17.49 15.31 0.63
N THR A 141 -18.33 14.30 0.89
CA THR A 141 -17.90 12.91 1.17
C THR A 141 -17.05 12.38 0.02
N THR A 142 -17.49 12.57 -1.22
CA THR A 142 -16.74 12.25 -2.45
C THR A 142 -15.36 12.88 -2.47
N TYR A 143 -15.25 14.19 -2.18
CA TYR A 143 -13.95 14.86 -2.23
C TYR A 143 -12.98 14.31 -1.17
N ARG A 144 -13.48 13.95 0.02
CA ARG A 144 -12.68 13.55 1.18
C ARG A 144 -12.26 12.07 1.21
N ALA A 145 -12.87 11.20 0.40
CA ALA A 145 -12.60 9.76 0.43
C ALA A 145 -11.11 9.44 0.16
N HIS A 146 -10.49 10.11 -0.82
CA HIS A 146 -9.08 9.99 -1.16
C HIS A 146 -8.53 11.32 -1.71
N SER A 147 -7.31 11.66 -1.30
CA SER A 147 -6.59 12.85 -1.77
C SER A 147 -5.89 12.59 -3.11
N TYR A 148 -5.87 13.57 -3.99
CA TYR A 148 -5.05 13.54 -5.20
C TYR A 148 -4.57 14.98 -5.48
N HIS A 149 -3.41 15.13 -6.11
CA HIS A 149 -2.94 16.45 -6.54
C HIS A 149 -3.91 17.03 -7.56
N THR A 150 -4.05 18.36 -7.61
CA THR A 150 -4.92 19.06 -8.59
C THR A 150 -6.40 18.63 -8.63
N LYS A 151 -6.89 17.89 -7.64
CA LYS A 151 -8.26 17.37 -7.61
C LYS A 151 -9.32 18.47 -7.46
N VAL A 152 -10.25 18.49 -8.41
CA VAL A 152 -11.40 19.42 -8.46
C VAL A 152 -12.69 18.69 -8.05
N PRO A 153 -13.63 19.33 -7.31
CA PRO A 153 -14.92 18.71 -6.99
C PRO A 153 -15.76 18.39 -8.24
N PRO A 154 -16.48 17.25 -8.29
CA PRO A 154 -17.32 16.90 -9.44
C PRO A 154 -18.37 17.96 -9.75
N SER A 155 -18.92 18.62 -8.73
CA SER A 155 -19.91 19.71 -8.88
C SER A 155 -19.40 20.90 -9.68
N ALA A 156 -18.08 21.11 -9.77
CA ALA A 156 -17.52 22.16 -10.63
C ALA A 156 -17.42 21.74 -12.10
N ILE A 157 -17.47 20.43 -12.37
CA ILE A 157 -17.33 19.85 -13.71
C ILE A 157 -18.72 19.65 -14.36
N LYS A 158 -19.75 19.33 -13.55
CA LYS A 158 -21.11 19.05 -14.04
C LYS A 158 -21.69 20.09 -15.00
N PRO A 159 -21.57 21.42 -14.77
CA PRO A 159 -22.17 22.39 -15.68
C PRO A 159 -21.64 22.26 -17.11
N PHE A 160 -20.37 21.90 -17.28
CA PHE A 160 -19.76 21.68 -18.59
C PHE A 160 -20.26 20.38 -19.23
N ILE A 161 -20.39 19.30 -18.47
CA ILE A 161 -20.93 18.03 -19.00
C ILE A 161 -22.37 18.22 -19.44
N GLU A 162 -23.19 18.89 -18.63
CA GLU A 162 -24.61 19.14 -18.93
C GLU A 162 -24.81 20.06 -20.12
N ALA A 163 -23.93 21.05 -20.28
CA ALA A 163 -23.92 21.99 -21.39
C ALA A 163 -23.60 21.33 -22.75
N PHE A 164 -22.69 20.37 -22.78
CA PHE A 164 -22.12 19.84 -24.04
C PHE A 164 -22.49 18.39 -24.36
N THR A 165 -23.26 17.71 -23.51
CA THR A 165 -23.66 16.30 -23.71
C THR A 165 -25.11 16.07 -23.35
N GLU A 166 -25.68 14.99 -23.87
CA GLU A 166 -27.02 14.50 -23.52
C GLU A 166 -26.94 13.32 -22.55
N ARG A 167 -28.04 13.01 -21.86
CA ARG A 167 -28.09 11.87 -20.93
C ARG A 167 -27.85 10.58 -21.70
N GLY A 168 -26.92 9.77 -21.22
CA GLY A 168 -26.51 8.52 -21.86
C GLY A 168 -25.42 8.65 -22.92
N ASP A 169 -24.91 9.86 -23.17
CA ASP A 169 -23.67 10.02 -23.91
C ASP A 169 -22.48 9.46 -23.13
N LEU A 170 -21.38 9.27 -23.87
CA LEU A 170 -20.09 8.88 -23.33
C LEU A 170 -19.19 10.12 -23.16
N VAL A 171 -18.73 10.36 -21.95
CA VAL A 171 -17.73 11.39 -21.64
C VAL A 171 -16.36 10.75 -21.58
N SER A 172 -15.44 11.19 -22.45
CA SER A 172 -14.07 10.69 -22.49
C SER A 172 -13.08 11.69 -21.87
N ASP A 173 -12.20 11.24 -20.99
CA ASP A 173 -11.14 12.03 -20.38
C ASP A 173 -9.81 11.24 -20.36
N PRO A 174 -8.91 11.46 -21.33
CA PRO A 174 -7.65 10.72 -21.45
C PRO A 174 -6.52 11.21 -20.52
N PHE A 175 -6.82 12.12 -19.58
CA PHE A 175 -5.91 12.63 -18.56
C PHE A 175 -6.62 12.74 -17.20
N CYS A 176 -7.38 11.70 -16.86
CA CYS A 176 -8.44 11.79 -15.86
C CYS A 176 -7.96 12.06 -14.42
N GLY A 177 -6.68 11.84 -14.11
CA GLY A 177 -6.11 12.01 -12.78
C GLY A 177 -6.91 11.27 -11.71
N SER A 178 -7.60 12.02 -10.85
CA SER A 178 -8.44 11.42 -9.78
C SER A 178 -9.79 10.86 -10.26
N GLY A 179 -10.13 10.98 -11.54
CA GLY A 179 -11.37 10.50 -12.13
C GLY A 179 -12.61 11.34 -11.81
N MET A 180 -12.44 12.57 -11.32
CA MET A 180 -13.57 13.43 -10.94
C MET A 180 -14.46 13.79 -12.13
N THR A 181 -13.91 13.85 -13.35
CA THR A 181 -14.67 13.98 -14.59
C THR A 181 -15.64 12.80 -14.76
N GLY A 182 -15.18 11.56 -14.56
CA GLY A 182 -16.06 10.39 -14.63
C GLY A 182 -17.07 10.34 -13.49
N VAL A 183 -16.72 10.80 -12.28
CA VAL A 183 -17.71 10.95 -11.20
C VAL A 183 -18.81 11.94 -11.60
N ALA A 184 -18.43 13.10 -12.14
CA ALA A 184 -19.39 14.09 -12.63
C ALA A 184 -20.25 13.53 -13.76
N ALA A 185 -19.65 12.82 -14.73
CA ALA A 185 -20.37 12.17 -15.82
C ALA A 185 -21.43 11.19 -15.31
N LEU A 186 -21.05 10.29 -14.40
CA LEU A 186 -21.97 9.32 -13.80
C LEU A 186 -23.09 9.99 -13.01
N GLU A 187 -22.79 11.05 -12.25
CA GLU A 187 -23.79 11.82 -11.50
C GLU A 187 -24.73 12.62 -12.43
N CYS A 188 -24.28 12.95 -13.64
CA CYS A 188 -25.09 13.51 -14.71
C CYS A 188 -25.75 12.42 -15.58
N GLU A 189 -25.68 11.13 -15.23
CA GLU A 189 -26.21 10.02 -16.04
C GLU A 189 -25.60 9.88 -17.45
N ARG A 190 -24.31 10.11 -17.57
CA ARG A 190 -23.48 9.78 -18.75
C ARG A 190 -22.59 8.58 -18.42
N ASP A 191 -22.23 7.79 -19.44
CA ASP A 191 -21.15 6.81 -19.32
C ASP A 191 -19.79 7.56 -19.32
N ALA A 192 -18.75 6.95 -18.78
CA ALA A 192 -17.41 7.55 -18.74
C ALA A 192 -16.32 6.61 -19.29
N LEU A 193 -15.41 7.17 -20.07
CA LEU A 193 -14.19 6.51 -20.53
C LEU A 193 -12.99 7.32 -20.06
N LEU A 194 -12.21 6.77 -19.13
CA LEU A 194 -11.13 7.47 -18.47
C LEU A 194 -9.79 6.78 -18.72
N SER A 195 -8.73 7.55 -18.96
CA SER A 195 -7.38 7.02 -18.91
C SER A 195 -6.38 7.96 -18.25
N ASP A 196 -5.29 7.39 -17.74
CA ASP A 196 -4.16 8.12 -17.20
C ASP A 196 -2.92 7.21 -17.17
N LEU A 197 -1.76 7.73 -17.57
CA LEU A 197 -0.51 6.98 -17.56
C LEU A 197 -0.09 6.55 -16.15
N SER A 198 -0.52 7.28 -15.11
CA SER A 198 -0.17 7.03 -13.72
C SER A 198 -1.03 5.89 -13.14
N PRO A 199 -0.42 4.76 -12.70
CA PRO A 199 -1.16 3.69 -12.02
C PRO A 199 -1.87 4.15 -10.75
N ALA A 200 -1.33 5.18 -10.08
CA ALA A 200 -1.96 5.79 -8.91
C ALA A 200 -3.20 6.60 -9.27
N ALA A 201 -3.19 7.31 -10.40
CA ALA A 201 -4.36 8.01 -10.93
C ALA A 201 -5.46 7.01 -11.29
N VAL A 202 -5.12 5.98 -12.09
CA VAL A 202 -6.05 4.89 -12.46
C VAL A 202 -6.64 4.20 -11.24
N HIS A 203 -5.82 3.87 -10.23
CA HIS A 203 -6.28 3.29 -8.97
C HIS A 203 -7.33 4.17 -8.27
N ILE A 204 -7.07 5.48 -8.20
CA ILE A 204 -7.95 6.44 -7.53
C ILE A 204 -9.23 6.64 -8.36
N ALA A 205 -9.11 6.91 -9.65
CA ALA A 205 -10.20 7.14 -10.58
C ALA A 205 -11.17 5.95 -10.60
N ARG A 206 -10.65 4.73 -10.77
CA ARG A 206 -11.46 3.50 -10.76
C ARG A 206 -12.23 3.32 -9.46
N ASN A 207 -11.62 3.60 -8.32
CA ASN A 207 -12.31 3.49 -7.04
C ASN A 207 -13.37 4.59 -6.81
N TYR A 208 -13.17 5.74 -7.42
CA TYR A 208 -14.16 6.80 -7.47
C TYR A 208 -15.30 6.54 -8.44
N THR A 209 -15.11 5.75 -9.48
CA THR A 209 -16.16 5.57 -10.49
C THR A 209 -16.88 4.23 -10.33
N ALA A 210 -16.18 3.17 -9.95
CA ALA A 210 -16.73 1.83 -9.78
C ALA A 210 -17.51 1.67 -8.46
N PRO A 211 -18.75 1.16 -8.51
CA PRO A 211 -19.55 0.91 -7.31
C PRO A 211 -18.92 -0.19 -6.45
N CYS A 212 -19.20 -0.18 -5.15
CA CYS A 212 -18.85 -1.25 -4.22
C CYS A 212 -20.01 -1.41 -3.25
N ASP A 213 -20.47 -2.65 -3.00
CA ASP A 213 -21.52 -2.90 -2.01
C ASP A 213 -21.05 -2.47 -0.61
N PRO A 214 -21.71 -1.49 0.05
CA PRO A 214 -21.36 -1.07 1.39
C PRO A 214 -21.42 -2.19 2.43
N LYS A 215 -22.35 -3.15 2.28
CA LYS A 215 -22.49 -4.28 3.21
C LYS A 215 -21.31 -5.23 3.09
N ALA A 216 -20.95 -5.64 1.87
CA ALA A 216 -19.76 -6.44 1.61
C ALA A 216 -18.47 -5.76 2.09
N PHE A 217 -18.33 -4.45 1.84
CA PHE A 217 -17.19 -3.66 2.32
C PHE A 217 -17.09 -3.69 3.85
N ARG A 218 -18.21 -3.44 4.55
CA ARG A 218 -18.28 -3.45 6.02
C ARG A 218 -17.92 -4.81 6.59
N ALA A 219 -18.44 -5.89 6.01
CA ALA A 219 -18.12 -7.25 6.44
C ALA A 219 -16.63 -7.58 6.26
N ALA A 220 -16.04 -7.19 5.12
CA ALA A 220 -14.62 -7.37 4.88
C ALA A 220 -13.75 -6.51 5.81
N PHE A 221 -14.18 -5.28 6.13
CA PHE A 221 -13.50 -4.41 7.09
C PHE A 221 -13.45 -5.03 8.50
N GLU A 222 -14.54 -5.62 9.00
CA GLU A 222 -14.52 -6.26 10.33
C GLU A 222 -13.63 -7.52 10.35
N ARG A 223 -13.61 -8.32 9.28
CA ARG A 223 -12.64 -9.44 9.15
C ARG A 223 -11.20 -8.93 9.18
N LEU A 224 -10.93 -7.88 8.41
CA LEU A 224 -9.60 -7.25 8.35
C LEU A 224 -9.16 -6.73 9.72
N LYS A 225 -10.05 -6.05 10.45
CA LYS A 225 -9.81 -5.56 11.80
C LYS A 225 -9.36 -6.68 12.74
N SER A 226 -10.09 -7.80 12.76
CA SER A 226 -9.73 -8.95 13.60
C SER A 226 -8.37 -9.54 13.19
N ALA A 227 -8.08 -9.61 11.89
CA ALA A 227 -6.82 -10.17 11.40
C ALA A 227 -5.59 -9.34 11.78
N VAL A 228 -5.70 -8.01 11.79
CA VAL A 228 -4.55 -7.11 12.07
C VAL A 228 -4.43 -6.71 13.54
N GLU A 229 -5.46 -6.94 14.36
CA GLU A 229 -5.51 -6.51 15.77
C GLU A 229 -4.29 -6.97 16.59
N PRO A 230 -3.82 -8.23 16.52
CA PRO A 230 -2.65 -8.65 17.28
C PRO A 230 -1.39 -7.89 16.91
N THR A 231 -1.17 -7.64 15.61
CA THR A 231 -0.01 -6.88 15.12
C THR A 231 -0.10 -5.42 15.52
N MET A 232 -1.27 -4.78 15.35
CA MET A 232 -1.45 -3.38 15.72
C MET A 232 -1.32 -3.17 17.23
N ARG A 233 -1.79 -4.11 18.02
CA ARG A 233 -1.64 -4.10 19.48
C ARG A 233 -0.16 -4.18 19.87
N TRP A 234 0.59 -5.14 19.31
CA TRP A 234 2.03 -5.24 19.56
C TRP A 234 2.75 -3.93 19.22
N LEU A 235 2.49 -3.34 18.06
CA LEU A 235 3.19 -2.15 17.60
C LEU A 235 2.89 -0.87 18.41
N TYR A 236 1.68 -0.73 18.96
CA TYR A 236 1.21 0.54 19.54
C TYR A 236 0.83 0.47 21.03
N ASN A 237 0.94 -0.70 21.68
CA ASN A 237 0.63 -0.86 23.10
C ASN A 237 1.87 -1.38 23.85
N PRO A 238 2.66 -0.49 24.48
CA PRO A 238 3.82 -0.88 25.28
C PRO A 238 3.46 -1.84 26.41
N VAL A 239 4.34 -2.81 26.66
CA VAL A 239 4.19 -3.78 27.76
C VAL A 239 4.13 -3.03 29.09
N GLY A 240 3.21 -3.44 29.96
CA GLY A 240 3.04 -2.83 31.29
C GLY A 240 2.11 -1.61 31.33
N ILE A 241 1.76 -1.02 30.19
CA ILE A 241 0.79 0.08 30.11
C ILE A 241 -0.60 -0.48 29.83
N LYS A 242 -1.47 -0.53 30.85
CA LYS A 242 -2.83 -1.07 30.71
C LYS A 242 -3.81 -0.01 30.21
N GLY A 243 -4.57 -0.35 29.18
CA GLY A 243 -5.74 0.43 28.74
C GLY A 243 -5.44 1.66 27.88
N ALA A 244 -4.16 1.99 27.67
CA ALA A 244 -3.72 3.07 26.79
C ALA A 244 -3.08 2.52 25.50
N SER A 245 -3.39 3.18 24.38
CA SER A 245 -2.77 2.91 23.07
C SER A 245 -2.10 4.17 22.56
N VAL A 246 -0.91 4.02 21.96
CA VAL A 246 -0.24 5.12 21.28
C VAL A 246 -1.04 5.50 20.04
N GLU A 247 -1.53 6.74 19.99
CA GLU A 247 -2.21 7.30 18.82
C GLU A 247 -1.22 7.93 17.84
N TYR A 248 -0.20 8.60 18.37
CA TYR A 248 0.96 9.04 17.61
C TYR A 248 2.14 9.39 18.52
N THR A 249 3.34 9.29 17.95
CA THR A 249 4.58 9.76 18.55
C THR A 249 5.12 10.92 17.71
N VAL A 250 5.58 11.99 18.37
CA VAL A 250 6.29 13.09 17.72
C VAL A 250 7.76 12.73 17.71
N TRP A 251 8.36 12.77 16.51
CA TRP A 251 9.78 12.55 16.29
C TRP A 251 10.46 13.88 16.01
N SER A 252 11.67 14.02 16.56
CA SER A 252 12.56 15.14 16.30
C SER A 252 13.83 14.65 15.61
N ASP A 253 14.32 15.42 14.66
CA ASP A 253 15.71 15.31 14.22
C ASP A 253 16.66 15.60 15.39
N VAL A 254 17.80 14.94 15.37
CA VAL A 254 18.94 15.13 16.25
C VAL A 254 20.07 15.71 15.42
N PHE A 255 20.66 16.78 15.94
CA PHE A 255 21.78 17.47 15.33
C PHE A 255 22.98 17.49 16.28
N ALA A 256 24.19 17.54 15.72
CA ALA A 256 25.38 17.93 16.47
C ALA A 256 25.47 19.47 16.48
N CYS A 257 25.60 20.06 17.67
CA CYS A 257 25.82 21.50 17.82
C CYS A 257 27.18 21.91 17.22
N ASP A 258 27.21 22.98 16.44
CA ASP A 258 28.42 23.51 15.81
C ASP A 258 29.37 24.24 16.80
N ALA A 259 28.85 24.68 17.95
CA ALA A 259 29.62 25.35 18.99
C ALA A 259 30.25 24.38 20.03
N CYS A 260 29.47 23.42 20.54
CA CYS A 260 29.92 22.53 21.63
C CYS A 260 29.90 21.04 21.28
N ALA A 261 29.55 20.67 20.05
CA ALA A 261 29.44 19.29 19.58
C ALA A 261 28.42 18.40 20.31
N SER A 262 27.64 18.92 21.26
CA SER A 262 26.60 18.13 21.93
C SER A 262 25.49 17.72 20.97
N GLU A 263 24.90 16.55 21.21
CA GLU A 263 23.70 16.12 20.51
C GLU A 263 22.48 16.87 21.05
N ILE A 264 21.77 17.55 20.15
CA ILE A 264 20.60 18.35 20.48
C ILE A 264 19.42 17.88 19.65
N THR A 265 18.25 17.77 20.27
CA THR A 265 17.02 17.59 19.49
C THR A 265 16.55 18.96 18.98
N TYR A 266 16.03 18.98 17.75
CA TYR A 266 15.35 20.16 17.24
C TYR A 266 14.18 20.60 18.14
N TRP A 267 13.50 19.64 18.77
CA TRP A 267 12.44 19.90 19.75
C TRP A 267 12.94 20.74 20.93
N ASP A 268 14.01 20.31 21.60
CA ASP A 268 14.54 21.00 22.78
C ASP A 268 15.09 22.38 22.38
N ALA A 269 15.80 22.45 21.26
CA ALA A 269 16.37 23.69 20.77
C ALA A 269 15.32 24.76 20.45
N LEU A 270 14.13 24.35 19.97
CA LEU A 270 13.02 25.25 19.67
C LEU A 270 12.31 25.75 20.94
N HIS A 271 12.27 24.94 22.00
CA HIS A 271 11.54 25.28 23.24
C HIS A 271 12.44 25.95 24.29
N HIS A 272 13.76 26.01 24.08
CA HIS A 272 14.70 26.54 25.07
C HIS A 272 14.63 28.07 25.23
N SER A 273 14.51 28.82 24.13
CA SER A 273 14.56 30.29 24.13
C SER A 273 13.22 30.98 24.42
N GLY A 274 12.11 30.23 24.41
CA GLY A 274 10.75 30.81 24.44
C GLY A 274 10.38 31.63 23.20
N GLY A 275 11.26 31.71 22.19
CA GLY A 275 11.12 32.48 20.95
C GLY A 275 11.17 31.61 19.68
N ILE A 276 11.47 32.23 18.53
CA ILE A 276 11.59 31.55 17.22
C ILE A 276 13.03 31.05 16.98
N GLU A 277 14.00 31.57 17.73
CA GLU A 277 15.41 31.22 17.62
C GLU A 277 15.69 29.82 18.17
N LEU A 278 16.46 29.05 17.40
CA LEU A 278 16.98 27.75 17.85
C LEU A 278 18.17 28.01 18.77
N VAL A 279 18.10 27.53 20.01
CA VAL A 279 19.17 27.71 21.00
C VAL A 279 19.63 26.36 21.52
N CYS A 280 20.94 26.14 21.58
CA CYS A 280 21.49 24.91 22.13
C CYS A 280 21.13 24.78 23.62
N PRO A 281 20.48 23.70 24.07
CA PRO A 281 20.14 23.51 25.48
C PRO A 281 21.36 23.25 26.37
N THR A 282 22.53 22.96 25.79
CA THR A 282 23.78 22.68 26.53
C THR A 282 24.67 23.91 26.68
N CYS A 283 24.97 24.60 25.58
CA CYS A 283 25.92 25.73 25.57
C CYS A 283 25.28 27.09 25.29
N THR A 284 23.95 27.14 25.15
CA THR A 284 23.15 28.35 24.90
C THR A 284 23.50 29.15 23.63
N ALA A 285 24.35 28.62 22.75
CA ALA A 285 24.62 29.21 21.44
C ALA A 285 23.33 29.30 20.60
N VAL A 286 23.15 30.42 19.90
CA VAL A 286 22.11 30.59 18.89
C VAL A 286 22.53 29.84 17.63
N LEU A 287 21.65 28.95 17.15
CA LEU A 287 21.97 27.97 16.13
C LEU A 287 21.33 28.34 14.79
N ASN A 288 22.10 28.15 13.71
CA ASN A 288 21.56 28.16 12.35
C ASN A 288 21.37 26.71 11.88
N LYS A 289 20.12 26.29 11.66
CA LYS A 289 19.77 24.94 11.22
C LYS A 289 20.53 24.50 9.95
N ALA A 290 20.83 25.41 9.03
CA ALA A 290 21.56 25.09 7.81
C ALA A 290 22.99 24.60 8.05
N ASN A 291 23.60 24.97 9.18
CA ASN A 291 24.97 24.60 9.55
C ASN A 291 25.04 23.33 10.40
N LEU A 292 23.90 22.87 10.91
CA LEU A 292 23.84 21.74 11.82
C LEU A 292 23.97 20.42 11.06
N LYS A 293 24.85 19.54 11.55
CA LYS A 293 24.99 18.18 11.02
C LYS A 293 23.92 17.28 11.62
N TRP A 294 23.07 16.70 10.77
CA TRP A 294 22.11 15.67 11.19
C TRP A 294 22.85 14.41 11.63
N VAL A 295 22.50 13.88 12.81
CA VAL A 295 23.12 12.66 13.38
C VAL A 295 22.10 11.58 13.70
N GLY A 296 20.79 11.88 13.64
CA GLY A 296 19.76 10.88 13.86
C GLY A 296 18.38 11.46 14.11
N GLU A 297 17.50 10.61 14.62
CA GLU A 297 16.13 10.97 15.01
C GLU A 297 15.78 10.31 16.34
N ARG A 298 14.97 10.97 17.18
CA ARG A 298 14.47 10.38 18.43
C ARG A 298 13.02 10.80 18.73
N PRO A 299 12.24 9.95 19.41
CA PRO A 299 10.91 10.35 19.87
C PRO A 299 11.04 11.41 20.98
N VAL A 300 10.19 12.43 20.95
CA VAL A 300 10.23 13.54 21.92
C VAL A 300 8.92 13.72 22.67
N ARG A 301 7.81 13.17 22.16
CA ARG A 301 6.49 13.24 22.81
C ARG A 301 5.61 12.11 22.33
N THR A 302 4.92 11.43 23.24
CA THR A 302 3.93 10.40 22.91
C THR A 302 2.53 10.89 23.26
N HIS A 303 1.58 10.62 22.38
CA HIS A 303 0.15 10.87 22.61
C HIS A 303 -0.59 9.55 22.69
N VAL A 304 -1.34 9.38 23.77
CA VAL A 304 -2.03 8.13 24.09
C VAL A 304 -3.53 8.34 24.20
N SER A 305 -4.31 7.36 23.73
CA SER A 305 -5.74 7.30 23.93
C SER A 305 -6.09 6.18 24.92
N GLU A 306 -7.01 6.48 25.83
CA GLU A 306 -7.61 5.51 26.74
C GLU A 306 -9.12 5.52 26.51
N LYS A 307 -9.75 4.34 26.63
CA LYS A 307 -11.19 4.19 26.38
C LYS A 307 -11.99 5.11 27.33
N GLY A 308 -12.81 5.98 26.75
CA GLY A 308 -13.67 6.91 27.49
C GLY A 308 -12.95 8.15 28.05
N ARG A 309 -11.67 8.36 27.73
CA ARG A 309 -10.89 9.52 28.18
C ARG A 309 -10.42 10.37 27.01
N ARG A 310 -10.19 11.65 27.28
CA ARG A 310 -9.56 12.55 26.31
C ARG A 310 -8.10 12.13 26.12
N MET A 311 -7.62 12.20 24.88
CA MET A 311 -6.22 11.93 24.56
C MET A 311 -5.28 12.82 25.39
N THR A 312 -4.29 12.19 26.01
CA THR A 312 -3.26 12.85 26.82
C THR A 312 -1.91 12.73 26.11
N HIS A 313 -0.87 13.36 26.66
CA HIS A 313 0.49 13.27 26.15
C HIS A 313 1.50 13.30 27.29
N HIS A 314 2.68 12.76 27.03
CA HIS A 314 3.81 12.77 27.95
C HIS A 314 5.12 12.66 27.16
N ALA A 315 6.25 12.86 27.85
CA ALA A 315 7.56 12.47 27.31
C ALA A 315 7.59 10.94 27.09
N PRO A 316 8.27 10.43 26.04
CA PRO A 316 8.32 8.99 25.77
C PRO A 316 8.83 8.22 26.99
N THR A 317 8.09 7.18 27.39
CA THR A 317 8.47 6.36 28.55
C THR A 317 9.54 5.34 28.18
N ALA A 318 10.26 4.79 29.18
CA ALA A 318 11.23 3.72 28.94
C ALA A 318 10.60 2.49 28.24
N ALA A 319 9.36 2.13 28.59
CA ALA A 319 8.64 1.02 27.96
C ALA A 319 8.29 1.31 26.49
N GLU A 320 7.95 2.56 26.15
CA GLU A 320 7.69 2.97 24.76
C GLU A 320 8.96 2.97 23.91
N VAL A 321 10.07 3.46 24.47
CA VAL A 321 11.37 3.46 23.78
C VAL A 321 11.83 2.02 23.56
N ALA A 322 11.72 1.15 24.57
CA ALA A 322 12.05 -0.27 24.45
C ALA A 322 11.22 -0.97 23.36
N LEU A 323 9.93 -0.67 23.25
CA LEU A 323 9.08 -1.21 22.18
C LEU A 323 9.53 -0.71 20.80
N ILE A 324 9.88 0.58 20.67
CA ILE A 324 10.41 1.13 19.42
C ILE A 324 11.68 0.40 19.01
N ASP A 325 12.59 0.16 19.95
CA ASP A 325 13.86 -0.54 19.70
C ASP A 325 13.65 -2.01 19.32
N GLU A 326 12.74 -2.72 20.01
CA GLU A 326 12.34 -4.09 19.66
C GLU A 326 11.80 -4.16 18.23
N VAL A 327 10.85 -3.28 17.88
CA VAL A 327 10.28 -3.21 16.52
C VAL A 327 11.35 -2.87 15.50
N ASN A 328 12.26 -1.95 15.84
CA ASN A 328 13.41 -1.54 15.04
C ASN A 328 14.40 -2.68 14.77
N GLN A 329 14.44 -3.73 15.59
CA GLN A 329 15.31 -4.89 15.39
C GLN A 329 14.56 -6.07 14.74
N THR A 330 13.23 -6.08 14.82
CA THR A 330 12.39 -7.16 14.29
C THR A 330 12.26 -7.12 12.77
N ALA A 331 12.44 -8.27 12.11
CA ALA A 331 12.24 -8.42 10.67
C ALA A 331 10.75 -8.25 10.29
N ILE A 332 10.47 -7.60 9.16
CA ILE A 332 9.11 -7.45 8.64
C ILE A 332 8.80 -8.70 7.81
N PRO A 333 7.83 -9.56 8.19
CA PRO A 333 7.58 -10.82 7.48
C PRO A 333 6.71 -10.65 6.22
N TYR A 334 6.44 -9.41 5.80
CA TYR A 334 5.47 -9.07 4.76
C TYR A 334 6.12 -8.23 3.66
N TRP A 335 5.45 -8.15 2.50
CA TRP A 335 5.91 -7.29 1.40
C TRP A 335 6.05 -5.83 1.84
N VAL A 336 7.17 -5.21 1.46
CA VAL A 336 7.43 -3.77 1.63
C VAL A 336 7.91 -3.18 0.29
N PRO A 337 7.67 -1.89 0.02
CA PRO A 337 8.10 -1.27 -1.22
C PRO A 337 9.62 -1.04 -1.22
N MET A 338 10.35 -1.78 -2.07
CA MET A 338 11.82 -1.72 -2.18
C MET A 338 12.33 -0.90 -3.38
N MET A 339 11.48 -0.04 -3.96
CA MET A 339 11.88 0.78 -5.11
C MET A 339 12.92 1.82 -4.67
N LYS A 340 14.15 1.66 -5.16
CA LYS A 340 15.25 2.59 -4.89
C LYS A 340 15.01 3.93 -5.59
N PHE A 341 15.47 5.00 -4.94
CA PHE A 341 15.55 6.31 -5.56
C PHE A 341 16.90 6.48 -6.25
N GLY A 342 16.88 6.91 -7.51
CA GLY A 342 18.06 7.32 -8.25
C GLY A 342 18.06 8.83 -8.51
N SER A 343 19.09 9.30 -9.22
CA SER A 343 19.20 10.68 -9.69
C SER A 343 18.12 11.08 -10.71
N ASP A 344 17.41 10.10 -11.27
CA ASP A 344 16.25 10.26 -12.15
C ASP A 344 15.00 10.79 -11.43
N ARG A 345 15.03 10.84 -10.09
CA ARG A 345 13.92 11.30 -9.26
C ARG A 345 14.22 12.70 -8.73
N GLU A 346 13.84 13.73 -9.49
CA GLU A 346 14.10 15.15 -9.17
C GLU A 346 13.72 15.57 -7.74
N MET A 347 12.68 14.95 -7.18
CA MET A 347 12.17 15.26 -5.85
C MET A 347 12.98 14.60 -4.72
N TRP A 348 13.82 13.61 -5.04
CA TRP A 348 14.77 12.99 -4.12
C TRP A 348 16.08 13.79 -4.14
N ARG A 349 16.36 14.43 -3.00
CA ARG A 349 17.46 15.39 -2.81
C ARG A 349 18.50 14.89 -1.81
N SER A 350 19.68 15.50 -1.77
CA SER A 350 20.80 15.16 -0.87
C SER A 350 20.43 15.01 0.61
N ALA A 351 19.51 15.81 1.12
CA ALA A 351 19.02 15.70 2.50
C ALA A 351 18.40 14.34 2.82
N HIS A 352 17.74 13.68 1.86
CA HIS A 352 17.16 12.35 2.04
C HIS A 352 18.25 11.29 2.19
N ALA A 353 19.30 11.39 1.38
CA ALA A 353 20.46 10.50 1.48
C ALA A 353 21.15 10.66 2.84
N ALA A 354 21.30 11.90 3.34
CA ALA A 354 21.83 12.17 4.67
C ALA A 354 20.98 11.55 5.80
N MET A 355 19.66 11.47 5.61
CA MET A 355 18.71 10.80 6.52
C MET A 355 18.66 9.26 6.33
N GLY A 356 19.46 8.69 5.42
CA GLY A 356 19.45 7.26 5.11
C GLY A 356 18.25 6.79 4.28
N ILE A 357 17.52 7.70 3.63
CA ILE A 357 16.35 7.37 2.81
C ILE A 357 16.80 7.06 1.37
N ALA A 358 17.05 5.78 1.09
CA ALA A 358 17.49 5.30 -0.23
C ALA A 358 16.36 4.70 -1.10
N ASP A 359 15.22 4.38 -0.50
CA ASP A 359 14.08 3.75 -1.15
C ASP A 359 12.75 4.21 -0.54
N VAL A 360 11.64 3.74 -1.11
CA VAL A 360 10.28 4.07 -0.64
C VAL A 360 10.07 3.66 0.82
N ALA A 361 10.62 2.53 1.26
CA ALA A 361 10.50 2.07 2.64
C ALA A 361 11.17 3.04 3.63
N GLY A 362 12.28 3.69 3.25
CA GLY A 362 12.97 4.70 4.06
C GLY A 362 12.11 5.92 4.43
N PHE A 363 11.02 6.19 3.70
CA PHE A 363 10.06 7.25 4.05
C PHE A 363 9.13 6.88 5.21
N TYR A 364 9.25 5.68 5.78
CA TYR A 364 8.46 5.21 6.89
C TYR A 364 9.37 4.88 8.07
N THR A 365 8.86 5.04 9.29
CA THR A 365 9.51 4.41 10.43
C THR A 365 9.29 2.91 10.36
N ARG A 366 10.18 2.11 10.97
CA ARG A 366 10.04 0.64 10.91
C ARG A 366 8.72 0.18 11.51
N ARG A 367 8.25 0.82 12.59
CA ARG A 367 6.92 0.59 13.18
C ARG A 367 5.78 0.81 12.18
N ASN A 368 5.74 1.94 11.48
CA ASN A 368 4.68 2.18 10.50
C ASN A 368 4.82 1.29 9.26
N LEU A 369 6.04 0.90 8.89
CA LEU A 369 6.28 -0.03 7.80
C LEU A 369 5.74 -1.44 8.14
N HIS A 370 6.02 -1.95 9.36
CA HIS A 370 5.42 -3.18 9.89
C HIS A 370 3.88 -3.14 9.82
N ALA A 371 3.29 -2.06 10.34
CA ALA A 371 1.84 -1.91 10.38
C ALA A 371 1.22 -1.86 8.97
N LEU A 372 1.79 -1.07 8.05
CA LEU A 372 1.31 -0.97 6.68
C LEU A 372 1.48 -2.28 5.91
N ALA A 373 2.59 -2.99 6.11
CA ALA A 373 2.86 -4.25 5.44
C ALA A 373 1.89 -5.35 5.90
N ALA A 374 1.66 -5.47 7.21
CA ALA A 374 0.68 -6.39 7.77
C ALA A 374 -0.75 -6.07 7.31
N LEU A 375 -1.12 -4.78 7.30
CA LEU A 375 -2.43 -4.33 6.84
C LEU A 375 -2.65 -4.64 5.36
N ARG A 376 -1.66 -4.34 4.51
CA ARG A 376 -1.73 -4.64 3.08
C ARG A 376 -1.84 -6.14 2.83
N HIS A 377 -0.99 -6.94 3.48
CA HIS A 377 -1.04 -8.40 3.39
C HIS A 377 -2.44 -8.94 3.74
N ALA A 378 -3.00 -8.47 4.86
CA ALA A 378 -4.33 -8.88 5.29
C ALA A 378 -5.43 -8.44 4.30
N ILE A 379 -5.34 -7.25 3.68
CA ILE A 379 -6.27 -6.83 2.63
C ILE A 379 -6.20 -7.75 1.41
N VAL A 380 -4.98 -8.06 0.95
CA VAL A 380 -4.77 -8.92 -0.22
C VAL A 380 -5.28 -10.34 0.03
N GLY A 381 -5.09 -10.87 1.24
CA GLY A 381 -5.56 -12.21 1.61
C GLY A 381 -7.04 -12.33 1.98
N ALA A 382 -7.67 -11.29 2.52
CA ALA A 382 -9.02 -11.39 3.11
C ALA A 382 -10.18 -10.96 2.18
N ALA A 383 -9.87 -10.38 1.03
CA ALA A 383 -10.88 -9.86 0.09
C ALA A 383 -10.47 -10.14 -1.36
N GLU A 384 -11.46 -10.16 -2.26
CA GLU A 384 -11.27 -10.36 -3.70
C GLU A 384 -12.02 -9.29 -4.50
N GLY A 385 -11.65 -9.16 -5.78
CA GLY A 385 -12.29 -8.27 -6.74
C GLY A 385 -12.50 -6.85 -6.21
N ARG A 386 -13.72 -6.33 -6.38
CA ARG A 386 -14.08 -4.94 -6.07
C ARG A 386 -13.88 -4.58 -4.59
N VAL A 387 -14.13 -5.50 -3.67
CA VAL A 387 -13.97 -5.24 -2.23
C VAL A 387 -12.49 -5.08 -1.88
N ARG A 388 -11.60 -5.89 -2.46
CA ARG A 388 -10.15 -5.72 -2.30
C ARG A 388 -9.69 -4.36 -2.80
N GLU A 389 -10.10 -3.98 -4.01
CA GLU A 389 -9.75 -2.68 -4.59
C GLU A 389 -10.21 -1.51 -3.69
N ALA A 390 -11.42 -1.59 -3.15
CA ALA A 390 -11.97 -0.58 -2.24
C ALA A 390 -11.24 -0.50 -0.89
N LEU A 391 -10.80 -1.63 -0.33
CA LEU A 391 -9.97 -1.63 0.88
C LEU A 391 -8.57 -1.07 0.59
N LEU A 392 -7.99 -1.40 -0.57
CA LEU A 392 -6.72 -0.83 -1.02
C LEU A 392 -6.83 0.67 -1.27
N PHE A 393 -7.98 1.17 -1.71
CA PHE A 393 -8.26 2.60 -1.82
C PHE A 393 -8.22 3.32 -0.47
N ALA A 394 -8.80 2.71 0.58
CA ALA A 394 -8.67 3.25 1.94
C ALA A 394 -7.22 3.19 2.45
N PHE A 395 -6.47 2.15 2.08
CA PHE A 395 -5.06 1.96 2.43
C PHE A 395 -4.15 3.01 1.78
N THR A 396 -4.25 3.21 0.47
CA THR A 396 -3.46 4.22 -0.25
C THR A 396 -3.79 5.64 0.20
N ALA A 397 -5.06 5.89 0.58
CA ALA A 397 -5.48 7.18 1.14
C ALA A 397 -4.84 7.50 2.50
N CYS A 398 -4.40 6.49 3.26
CA CYS A 398 -3.78 6.67 4.57
C CYS A 398 -2.24 6.61 4.54
N ALA A 399 -1.65 5.92 3.56
CA ALA A 399 -0.21 5.67 3.45
C ALA A 399 0.65 6.94 3.51
N ASN A 400 0.22 8.04 2.87
CA ASN A 400 0.97 9.31 2.93
C ASN A 400 1.05 9.89 4.35
N ARG A 401 -0.04 9.78 5.14
CA ARG A 401 -0.09 10.28 6.52
C ARG A 401 0.65 9.40 7.51
N ALA A 402 0.89 8.14 7.16
CA ALA A 402 1.72 7.22 7.92
C ALA A 402 3.22 7.39 7.66
N SER A 403 3.61 8.17 6.65
CA SER A 403 5.02 8.41 6.30
C SER A 403 5.66 9.50 7.18
N LYS A 404 7.00 9.52 7.22
CA LYS A 404 7.83 10.55 7.84
C LYS A 404 7.59 11.96 7.27
N ARG A 405 6.89 12.08 6.12
CA ARG A 405 6.53 13.35 5.46
C ARG A 405 5.37 14.07 6.14
N TYR A 406 4.69 13.45 7.10
CA TYR A 406 3.56 14.08 7.79
C TYR A 406 4.05 15.01 8.91
N GLN A 407 3.95 16.31 8.65
CA GLN A 407 4.64 17.34 9.41
C GLN A 407 3.94 17.65 10.73
N TRP A 408 4.71 17.78 11.80
CA TRP A 408 4.19 18.20 13.09
C TRP A 408 3.95 19.70 13.14
N ASN A 409 2.85 20.11 13.77
CA ASN A 409 2.56 21.52 14.06
C ASN A 409 1.73 21.64 15.34
N ALA A 410 2.12 22.56 16.22
CA ALA A 410 1.53 22.75 17.54
C ALA A 410 0.03 23.12 17.50
N LYS A 411 -0.40 23.89 16.50
CA LYS A 411 -1.78 24.38 16.39
C LYS A 411 -2.65 23.39 15.61
N ARG A 412 -2.21 22.98 14.41
CA ARG A 412 -2.96 22.09 13.52
C ARG A 412 -1.99 21.27 12.67
N PRO A 413 -2.15 19.94 12.56
CA PRO A 413 -1.29 19.11 11.72
C PRO A 413 -1.12 19.71 10.33
N THR A 414 0.12 19.95 9.93
CA THR A 414 0.42 20.39 8.56
C THR A 414 0.50 19.13 7.70
N ASN A 415 -0.34 19.07 6.66
CA ASN A 415 -0.39 17.88 5.81
C ASN A 415 0.95 17.68 5.08
N VAL A 416 1.09 16.53 4.42
CA VAL A 416 2.23 16.29 3.53
C VAL A 416 2.33 17.43 2.51
N MET A 417 3.52 18.01 2.35
CA MET A 417 3.74 19.06 1.35
C MET A 417 3.61 18.46 -0.05
N THR A 418 2.57 18.88 -0.76
CA THR A 418 2.21 18.35 -2.07
C THR A 418 3.29 18.62 -3.10
N GLY A 419 3.50 17.68 -4.02
CA GLY A 419 4.52 17.83 -5.07
C GLY A 419 5.96 17.79 -4.56
N THR A 420 6.21 17.40 -3.30
CA THR A 420 7.56 17.26 -2.72
C THR A 420 7.74 16.00 -1.90
N LEU A 421 8.97 15.49 -1.80
CA LEU A 421 9.33 14.40 -0.88
C LEU A 421 9.81 14.89 0.49
N TYR A 422 9.56 16.17 0.81
CA TYR A 422 10.04 16.81 2.03
C TYR A 422 9.70 16.06 3.32
N VAL A 423 10.71 15.90 4.18
CA VAL A 423 10.61 15.37 5.54
C VAL A 423 10.98 16.49 6.51
N SER A 424 10.06 16.83 7.42
CA SER A 424 10.28 17.89 8.40
C SER A 424 11.04 17.38 9.63
N SER A 425 11.75 18.30 10.28
CA SER A 425 12.51 17.97 11.51
C SER A 425 11.65 17.67 12.72
N LEU A 426 10.40 18.11 12.72
CA LEU A 426 9.37 17.62 13.63
C LEU A 426 8.29 16.94 12.81
N ARG A 427 7.99 15.67 13.10
CA ARG A 427 7.04 14.88 12.33
C ARG A 427 6.20 14.02 13.23
N TYR A 428 5.00 13.70 12.76
CA TYR A 428 4.18 12.69 13.41
C TYR A 428 4.55 11.33 12.89
N GLU A 429 4.56 10.36 13.79
CA GLU A 429 4.41 8.96 13.47
C GLU A 429 3.07 8.50 14.04
N TRP A 430 2.06 8.43 13.17
CA TRP A 430 0.69 8.07 13.56
C TRP A 430 0.49 6.57 13.65
N ASN A 431 -0.40 6.16 14.55
CA ASN A 431 -0.99 4.84 14.55
C ASN A 431 -1.70 4.56 13.22
N VAL A 432 -1.16 3.61 12.46
CA VAL A 432 -1.62 3.24 11.12
C VAL A 432 -3.05 2.70 11.15
N TRP A 433 -3.42 1.91 12.15
CA TRP A 433 -4.79 1.42 12.28
C TRP A 433 -5.78 2.56 12.52
N SER A 434 -5.44 3.52 13.39
CA SER A 434 -6.25 4.73 13.60
C SER A 434 -6.43 5.55 12.31
N LEU A 435 -5.36 5.70 11.51
CA LEU A 435 -5.45 6.36 10.21
C LEU A 435 -6.33 5.59 9.22
N PHE A 436 -6.08 4.29 9.06
CA PHE A 436 -6.81 3.43 8.14
C PHE A 436 -8.29 3.34 8.50
N ARG A 437 -8.64 3.08 9.76
CA ARG A 437 -10.03 3.02 10.23
C ARG A 437 -10.82 4.29 9.90
N ARG A 438 -10.22 5.47 10.13
CA ARG A 438 -10.86 6.75 9.78
C ARG A 438 -11.08 6.86 8.27
N LYS A 439 -10.11 6.42 7.47
CA LYS A 439 -10.21 6.45 6.00
C LYS A 439 -11.20 5.44 5.44
N ALA A 440 -11.20 4.21 5.95
CA ALA A 440 -12.20 3.20 5.63
C ALA A 440 -13.62 3.68 5.95
N ALA A 441 -13.81 4.40 7.07
CA ALA A 441 -15.10 5.01 7.39
C ALA A 441 -15.49 6.16 6.43
N ASP A 442 -14.54 6.98 5.96
CA ASP A 442 -14.79 7.99 4.91
C ASP A 442 -15.20 7.31 3.59
N VAL A 443 -14.51 6.23 3.20
CA VAL A 443 -14.78 5.45 1.99
C VAL A 443 -16.13 4.74 2.06
N LEU A 444 -16.49 4.18 3.22
CA LEU A 444 -17.79 3.54 3.43
C LEU A 444 -18.94 4.56 3.31
N ARG A 445 -18.81 5.72 3.98
CA ARG A 445 -19.79 6.82 3.82
C ARG A 445 -19.92 7.26 2.36
N TYR A 446 -18.79 7.28 1.64
CA TYR A 446 -18.81 7.61 0.23
C TYR A 446 -19.65 6.60 -0.58
N PHE A 447 -19.42 5.29 -0.43
CA PHE A 447 -20.24 4.28 -1.10
C PHE A 447 -21.72 4.30 -0.68
N GLU A 448 -22.00 4.54 0.60
CA GLU A 448 -23.38 4.67 1.12
C GLU A 448 -24.10 5.91 0.55
N SER A 449 -23.37 6.98 0.24
CA SER A 449 -23.94 8.23 -0.28
C SER A 449 -24.19 8.24 -1.79
N ARG A 450 -23.71 7.23 -2.54
CA ARG A 450 -23.87 7.21 -4.00
C ARG A 450 -25.28 6.75 -4.38
N PRO A 451 -25.98 7.49 -5.25
CA PRO A 451 -27.23 7.00 -5.81
C PRO A 451 -26.95 5.76 -6.69
N PRO A 452 -27.89 4.81 -6.77
CA PRO A 452 -27.85 3.77 -7.78
C PRO A 452 -27.77 4.39 -9.18
N THR A 453 -26.91 3.87 -10.03
CA THR A 453 -26.81 4.31 -11.42
C THR A 453 -26.66 3.09 -12.32
N THR A 454 -27.30 3.14 -13.48
CA THR A 454 -27.12 2.16 -14.56
C THR A 454 -25.95 2.53 -15.48
N ARG A 455 -25.36 3.71 -15.29
CA ARG A 455 -24.21 4.18 -16.05
C ARG A 455 -22.92 3.54 -15.56
N THR A 456 -21.99 3.44 -16.48
CA THR A 456 -20.73 2.72 -16.31
C THR A 456 -19.55 3.63 -16.58
N ALA A 457 -18.45 3.34 -15.91
CA ALA A 457 -17.19 4.03 -16.14
C ALA A 457 -16.09 3.01 -16.32
N GLU A 458 -15.38 3.13 -17.43
CA GLU A 458 -14.17 2.35 -17.71
C GLU A 458 -12.95 3.22 -17.41
N VAL A 459 -11.97 2.64 -16.73
CA VAL A 459 -10.72 3.31 -16.37
C VAL A 459 -9.57 2.39 -16.73
N PHE A 460 -8.65 2.87 -17.57
CA PHE A 460 -7.49 2.14 -18.05
C PHE A 460 -6.21 2.99 -17.98
N GLN A 461 -5.06 2.33 -17.98
CA GLN A 461 -3.75 2.97 -17.97
C GLN A 461 -3.30 3.36 -19.38
#